data_AF-W2GR23-F1
#
_entry.id   AF-W2GR23-F1
#
_cell.length_a   1.000
_cell.length_b   1.000
_cell.length_c   1.000
_cell.angle_alpha   90.00
_cell.angle_beta   90.00
_cell.angle_gamma   90.00
#
_symmetry.space_group_name_H-M   'P 1'
#
loop_
_entity.id
_entity.type
_entity.pdbx_description
1 polymer ?
#
loop_
_entity_poly.entity_id
_entity_poly.type
_entity_poly.pdbx_seq_one_letter_code
_entity_poly.pdbx_strand_id
1 'polypeptide(L)'
;MKMTHMLRTLHDGIMVGVGTVLADNPSLNARLAEGSNPRPIIIDTHLRCPMTIKLLTMPTCEKPIIFFGRGSQDTETLERKQALEALGARVFECNTTRGEDSCDHVDLRDAFRTLCASGSWFSCIISRCLHSVLMLSHAGIVKQLGISSVMVEGGSAILTSCLQEATHRHIIDLVVVTVAPTFVRHKSG
;
A
#
# COMPACT_ATOMS: atom_id res chain seq x y z
N MET A 1 18.08 -11.36 -1.17
CA MET A 1 18.03 -12.80 -1.53
C MET A 1 17.49 -12.92 -2.95
N LYS A 2 18.03 -13.81 -3.80
CA LYS A 2 17.54 -14.01 -5.19
C LYS A 2 16.04 -14.34 -5.23
N MET A 3 15.55 -15.12 -4.26
CA MET A 3 14.13 -15.45 -4.09
C MET A 3 13.22 -14.23 -3.99
N THR A 4 13.58 -13.23 -3.17
CA THR A 4 12.78 -12.00 -3.02
C THR A 4 12.67 -11.25 -4.35
N HIS A 5 13.76 -11.18 -5.12
CA HIS A 5 13.70 -10.52 -6.43
C HIS A 5 12.81 -11.26 -7.42
N MET A 6 12.79 -12.61 -7.40
CA MET A 6 11.85 -13.39 -8.20
C MET A 6 10.40 -13.19 -7.76
N LEU A 7 10.12 -13.14 -6.45
CA LEU A 7 8.76 -12.88 -5.98
C LEU A 7 8.25 -11.50 -6.43
N ARG A 8 9.14 -10.49 -6.46
CA ARG A 8 8.80 -9.16 -6.97
C ARG A 8 8.41 -9.18 -8.45
N THR A 9 9.05 -10.00 -9.29
CA THR A 9 8.70 -10.07 -10.72
C THR A 9 7.38 -10.79 -11.00
N LEU A 10 6.82 -11.50 -10.02
CA LEU A 10 5.56 -12.22 -10.13
C LEU A 10 4.33 -11.38 -9.75
N HIS A 11 4.51 -10.14 -9.29
CA HIS A 11 3.41 -9.28 -8.84
C HIS A 11 3.38 -7.96 -9.61
N ASP A 12 2.19 -7.40 -9.79
CA ASP A 12 2.00 -6.09 -10.45
C ASP A 12 2.40 -4.93 -9.52
N GLY A 13 2.19 -5.11 -8.22
CA GLY A 13 2.43 -4.10 -7.20
C GLY A 13 3.27 -4.62 -6.02
N ILE A 14 3.99 -3.70 -5.39
CA ILE A 14 4.72 -3.96 -4.15
C ILE A 14 4.38 -2.90 -3.11
N MET A 15 3.79 -3.32 -1.99
CA MET A 15 3.29 -2.45 -0.94
C MET A 15 4.24 -2.40 0.26
N VAL A 16 4.52 -1.19 0.73
CA VAL A 16 5.29 -0.94 1.96
C VAL A 16 4.66 0.18 2.76
N GLY A 17 5.01 0.26 4.05
CA GLY A 17 4.61 1.39 4.89
C GLY A 17 5.59 2.53 4.81
N VAL A 18 5.11 3.76 5.06
CA VAL A 18 5.99 4.93 5.12
C VAL A 18 7.11 4.76 6.15
N GLY A 19 6.88 4.03 7.25
CA GLY A 19 7.94 3.73 8.22
C GLY A 19 9.14 3.01 7.58
N THR A 20 8.89 2.04 6.69
CA THR A 20 9.94 1.36 5.92
C THR A 20 10.61 2.30 4.92
N VAL A 21 9.84 3.18 4.28
CA VAL A 21 10.41 4.18 3.36
C VAL A 21 11.34 5.15 4.09
N LEU A 22 10.95 5.62 5.28
CA LEU A 22 11.72 6.54 6.11
C LEU A 22 12.97 5.88 6.69
N ALA A 23 12.87 4.62 7.13
CA ALA A 23 13.99 3.88 7.71
C ALA A 23 15.03 3.48 6.66
N ASP A 24 14.59 2.92 5.53
CA ASP A 24 15.47 2.21 4.61
C ASP A 24 15.64 2.87 3.24
N ASN A 25 14.76 3.82 2.87
CA ASN A 25 14.67 4.43 1.54
C ASN A 25 14.89 3.38 0.41
N PRO A 26 14.03 2.34 0.34
CA PRO A 26 14.26 1.19 -0.52
C PRO A 26 14.04 1.54 -1.98
N SER A 27 14.60 0.70 -2.87
CA SER A 27 14.40 0.84 -4.32
C SER A 27 13.30 -0.05 -4.89
N LEU A 28 12.83 -1.04 -4.11
CA LEU A 28 11.72 -1.95 -4.41
C LEU A 28 11.73 -2.62 -5.80
N ASN A 29 12.91 -2.69 -6.44
CA ASN A 29 13.09 -3.27 -7.77
C ASN A 29 13.64 -4.70 -7.72
N ALA A 30 13.47 -5.43 -8.83
CA ALA A 30 13.81 -6.83 -8.99
C ALA A 30 15.21 -7.04 -9.64
N ARG A 31 16.25 -6.35 -9.15
CA ARG A 31 17.61 -6.34 -9.77
C ARG A 31 18.29 -7.70 -9.98
N LEU A 32 17.89 -8.75 -9.25
CA LEU A 32 18.52 -10.08 -9.30
C LEU A 32 17.65 -11.14 -10.01
N ALA A 33 16.60 -10.71 -10.70
CA ALA A 33 15.70 -11.59 -11.45
C ALA A 33 15.32 -10.92 -12.79
N GLU A 34 15.06 -11.74 -13.80
CA GLU A 34 14.48 -11.27 -15.06
C GLU A 34 12.96 -11.08 -14.89
N GLY A 35 12.43 -10.00 -15.46
CA GLY A 35 11.00 -9.66 -15.40
C GLY A 35 10.75 -8.18 -15.13
N SER A 36 9.47 -7.81 -15.12
CA SER A 36 9.04 -6.45 -14.83
C SER A 36 9.23 -6.09 -13.35
N ASN A 37 9.53 -4.83 -13.08
CA ASN A 37 9.51 -4.33 -11.70
C ASN A 37 8.05 -4.13 -11.27
N PRO A 38 7.68 -4.56 -10.06
CA PRO A 38 6.37 -4.25 -9.51
C PRO A 38 6.26 -2.75 -9.26
N ARG A 39 5.05 -2.21 -9.43
CA ARG A 39 4.78 -0.81 -9.12
C ARG A 39 4.84 -0.57 -7.61
N PRO A 40 5.60 0.42 -7.12
CA PRO A 40 5.62 0.74 -5.70
C PRO A 40 4.28 1.30 -5.23
N ILE A 41 3.82 0.81 -4.08
CA ILE A 41 2.63 1.27 -3.36
C ILE A 41 3.06 1.62 -1.95
N ILE A 42 2.81 2.86 -1.53
CA ILE A 42 3.22 3.36 -0.22
C ILE A 42 1.96 3.69 0.58
N ILE A 43 1.85 3.10 1.76
CA ILE A 43 0.83 3.48 2.74
C ILE A 43 1.42 4.54 3.67
N ASP A 44 0.92 5.76 3.55
CA ASP A 44 1.40 6.94 4.26
C ASP A 44 0.24 7.81 4.72
N THR A 45 -0.34 7.45 5.88
CA THR A 45 -1.54 8.10 6.43
C THR A 45 -1.43 9.63 6.47
N HIS A 46 -0.23 10.17 6.70
CA HIS A 46 0.00 11.60 6.91
C HIS A 46 0.91 12.25 5.85
N LEU A 47 1.07 11.62 4.68
CA LEU A 47 1.94 12.10 3.61
C LEU A 47 3.37 12.47 4.05
N ARG A 48 3.96 11.78 5.02
CA ARG A 48 5.32 12.02 5.54
C ARG A 48 6.44 11.70 4.55
N CYS A 49 6.13 11.07 3.42
CA CYS A 49 7.08 10.65 2.42
C CYS A 49 7.95 11.83 1.93
N PRO A 50 9.29 11.76 2.04
CA PRO A 50 10.15 12.79 1.51
C PRO A 50 10.12 12.81 -0.01
N MET A 51 10.14 14.00 -0.61
CA MET A 51 10.21 14.20 -2.06
C MET A 51 11.51 13.68 -2.69
N THR A 52 12.51 13.36 -1.85
CA THR A 52 13.86 12.92 -2.24
C THR A 52 14.05 11.40 -2.22
N ILE A 53 13.01 10.62 -1.91
CA ILE A 53 13.13 9.15 -1.89
C ILE A 53 13.52 8.59 -3.26
N LYS A 54 14.17 7.42 -3.25
CA LYS A 54 14.58 6.73 -4.48
C LYS A 54 13.40 6.42 -5.39
N LEU A 55 12.25 6.06 -4.81
CA LEU A 55 11.03 5.70 -5.55
C LEU A 55 10.45 6.86 -6.38
N LEU A 56 10.73 8.12 -6.01
CA LEU A 56 10.32 9.30 -6.78
C LEU A 56 11.39 9.77 -7.77
N THR A 57 12.67 9.55 -7.45
CA THR A 57 13.79 10.15 -8.19
C THR A 57 14.42 9.22 -9.22
N MET A 58 14.35 7.90 -9.04
CA MET A 58 14.93 6.95 -9.97
C MET A 58 14.14 6.90 -11.30
N PRO A 59 14.81 6.96 -12.46
CA PRO A 59 14.13 6.92 -13.77
C PRO A 59 13.66 5.50 -14.16
N THR A 60 14.29 4.46 -13.60
CA THR A 60 14.00 3.05 -13.92
C THR A 60 12.80 2.48 -13.17
N CYS A 61 12.14 3.28 -12.33
CA CYS A 61 11.04 2.88 -11.48
C CYS A 61 9.74 3.54 -11.96
N GLU A 62 8.67 2.75 -12.09
CA GLU A 62 7.34 3.34 -12.17
C GLU A 62 7.09 4.20 -10.93
N LYS A 63 6.45 5.35 -11.14
CA LYS A 63 6.18 6.28 -10.05
C LYS A 63 5.20 5.66 -9.05
N PRO A 64 5.43 5.86 -7.74
CA PRO A 64 4.68 5.21 -6.69
C PRO A 64 3.21 5.63 -6.71
N ILE A 65 2.37 4.71 -6.27
CA ILE A 65 1.02 5.00 -5.79
C ILE A 65 1.13 5.25 -4.29
N ILE A 66 0.59 6.35 -3.80
CA ILE A 66 0.65 6.73 -2.38
C ILE A 66 -0.78 6.84 -1.87
N PHE A 67 -1.09 6.13 -0.79
CA PHE A 67 -2.36 6.23 -0.09
C PHE A 67 -2.21 7.00 1.21
N PHE A 68 -3.09 7.97 1.46
CA PHE A 68 -3.13 8.75 2.69
C PHE A 68 -4.54 8.78 3.30
N GLY A 69 -4.61 9.11 4.58
CA GLY A 69 -5.86 9.06 5.35
C GLY A 69 -6.75 10.28 5.14
N ARG A 70 -8.05 10.05 4.98
CA ARG A 70 -9.10 11.05 5.00
C ARG A 70 -9.20 11.65 6.41
N GLY A 71 -8.76 12.90 6.56
CA GLY A 71 -8.74 13.60 7.85
C GLY A 71 -7.76 14.77 7.90
N SER A 72 -6.74 14.76 7.04
CA SER A 72 -5.74 15.81 6.91
C SER A 72 -6.08 16.73 5.74
N GLN A 73 -7.04 17.64 5.91
CA GLN A 73 -7.34 18.69 4.91
C GLN A 73 -6.75 20.05 5.29
N ASP A 74 -5.68 20.03 6.07
CA ASP A 74 -4.86 21.21 6.31
C ASP A 74 -4.08 21.59 5.04
N THR A 75 -3.70 22.87 4.96
CA THR A 75 -2.96 23.43 3.82
C THR A 75 -1.66 22.68 3.55
N GLU A 76 -0.95 22.26 4.60
CA GLU A 76 0.31 21.53 4.47
C GLU A 76 0.09 20.19 3.76
N THR A 77 -0.93 19.41 4.15
CA THR A 77 -1.23 18.14 3.48
C THR A 77 -1.54 18.33 2.00
N LEU A 78 -2.28 19.39 1.63
CA LEU A 78 -2.59 19.68 0.22
C LEU A 78 -1.33 20.05 -0.58
N GLU A 79 -0.45 20.89 -0.02
CA GLU A 79 0.83 21.25 -0.64
C GLU A 79 1.73 20.03 -0.83
N ARG A 80 1.82 19.17 0.19
CA ARG A 80 2.59 17.92 0.14
C ARG A 80 2.06 16.98 -0.92
N LYS A 81 0.74 16.81 -1.00
CA LYS A 81 0.08 16.02 -2.06
C LYS A 81 0.46 16.56 -3.44
N GLN A 82 0.30 17.85 -3.67
CA GLN A 82 0.62 18.48 -4.95
C GLN A 82 2.10 18.33 -5.32
N ALA A 83 3.01 18.47 -4.35
CA ALA A 83 4.44 18.29 -4.56
C ALA A 83 4.78 16.83 -4.95
N LEU A 84 4.15 15.84 -4.33
CA LEU A 84 4.32 14.43 -4.69
C LEU A 84 3.75 14.13 -6.09
N GLU A 85 2.59 14.67 -6.42
CA GLU A 85 1.97 14.53 -7.74
C GLU A 85 2.80 15.21 -8.84
N ALA A 86 3.43 16.36 -8.54
CA ALA A 86 4.35 17.05 -9.46
C ALA A 86 5.60 16.21 -9.79
N LEU A 87 6.00 15.30 -8.90
CA LEU A 87 7.08 14.32 -9.13
C LEU A 87 6.59 13.05 -9.86
N GLY A 88 5.31 13.02 -10.24
CA GLY A 88 4.67 11.94 -10.99
C GLY A 88 4.08 10.83 -10.11
N ALA A 89 4.11 10.98 -8.77
CA ALA A 89 3.41 10.05 -7.90
C ALA A 89 1.90 10.13 -8.12
N ARG A 90 1.20 9.03 -7.89
CA ARG A 90 -0.26 9.00 -7.91
C ARG A 90 -0.75 8.96 -6.48
N VAL A 91 -1.34 10.04 -6.00
CA VAL A 91 -1.71 10.17 -4.58
C VAL A 91 -3.22 10.04 -4.42
N PHE A 92 -3.66 9.08 -3.60
CA PHE A 92 -5.06 8.77 -3.37
C PHE A 92 -5.42 8.93 -1.89
N GLU A 93 -6.54 9.61 -1.65
CA GLU A 93 -7.17 9.66 -0.34
C GLU A 93 -7.93 8.37 -0.10
N CYS A 94 -7.82 7.81 1.10
CA CYS A 94 -8.55 6.63 1.55
C CYS A 94 -9.19 6.87 2.92
N ASN A 95 -10.23 6.10 3.22
CA ASN A 95 -10.77 6.03 4.58
C ASN A 95 -9.70 5.62 5.58
N THR A 96 -9.90 5.99 6.84
CA THR A 96 -9.03 5.62 7.95
C THR A 96 -9.70 4.62 8.87
N THR A 97 -8.89 3.78 9.50
CA THR A 97 -9.27 2.89 10.60
C THR A 97 -8.38 3.17 11.81
N ARG A 98 -8.90 2.91 13.01
CA ARG A 98 -8.16 3.08 14.26
C ARG A 98 -7.21 1.89 14.43
N GLY A 99 -5.92 2.15 14.55
CA GLY A 99 -4.93 1.14 14.89
C GLY A 99 -4.92 0.79 16.37
N GLU A 100 -4.26 -0.32 16.70
CA GLU A 100 -4.00 -0.74 18.09
C GLU A 100 -3.15 0.27 18.87
N ASP A 101 -2.31 1.03 18.15
CA ASP A 101 -1.49 2.12 18.68
C ASP A 101 -2.29 3.40 18.95
N SER A 102 -3.62 3.36 18.84
CA SER A 102 -4.53 4.51 18.95
C SER A 102 -4.33 5.59 17.89
N CYS A 103 -3.51 5.35 16.87
CA CYS A 103 -3.34 6.22 15.71
C CYS A 103 -4.31 5.83 14.60
N ASP A 104 -4.64 6.80 13.75
CA ASP A 104 -5.38 6.50 12.52
C ASP A 104 -4.42 5.91 11.48
N HIS A 105 -4.87 4.88 10.79
CA HIS A 105 -4.17 4.26 9.67
C HIS A 105 -5.06 4.24 8.44
N VAL A 106 -4.47 4.26 7.26
CA VAL A 106 -5.22 4.00 6.03
C VAL A 106 -5.93 2.65 6.14
N ASP A 107 -7.23 2.63 5.83
CA ASP A 107 -7.99 1.40 5.66
C ASP A 107 -7.49 0.68 4.40
N LEU A 108 -6.74 -0.41 4.61
CA LEU A 108 -6.19 -1.21 3.53
C LEU A 108 -7.27 -1.77 2.61
N ARG A 109 -8.48 -2.00 3.09
CA ARG A 109 -9.60 -2.45 2.25
C ARG A 109 -9.97 -1.40 1.22
N ASP A 110 -10.00 -0.13 1.63
CA ASP A 110 -10.30 0.98 0.75
C ASP A 110 -9.15 1.21 -0.26
N ALA A 111 -7.91 1.08 0.20
CA ALA A 111 -6.73 1.12 -0.66
C ALA A 111 -6.77 0.01 -1.72
N PHE A 112 -7.00 -1.25 -1.34
CA PHE A 112 -7.08 -2.38 -2.27
C PHE A 112 -8.21 -2.20 -3.29
N ARG A 113 -9.39 -1.72 -2.87
CA ARG A 113 -10.50 -1.40 -3.79
C ARG A 113 -10.13 -0.39 -4.86
N THR A 114 -9.29 0.59 -4.51
CA THR A 114 -8.79 1.59 -5.45
C THR A 114 -7.80 0.97 -6.44
N LEU A 115 -6.99 0.01 -6.00
CA LEU A 115 -5.98 -0.65 -6.83
C LEU A 115 -6.55 -1.59 -7.91
N CYS A 116 -7.71 -2.23 -7.66
CA CYS A 116 -8.25 -3.30 -8.49
C CYS A 116 -8.31 -2.95 -10.00
N ALA A 117 -8.19 -3.92 -10.90
CA ALA A 117 -8.28 -3.70 -12.36
C ALA A 117 -9.71 -3.72 -12.95
N SER A 118 -10.62 -4.50 -12.35
CA SER A 118 -11.97 -4.75 -12.90
C SER A 118 -12.81 -5.59 -11.93
N GLY A 119 -13.30 -5.01 -10.83
CA GLY A 119 -14.40 -5.57 -10.00
C GLY A 119 -14.25 -7.00 -9.42
N SER A 120 -13.12 -7.68 -9.64
CA SER A 120 -12.89 -9.06 -9.27
C SER A 120 -11.67 -9.12 -8.37
N TRP A 121 -11.88 -8.78 -7.10
CA TRP A 121 -11.17 -9.41 -6.00
C TRP A 121 -12.21 -10.38 -5.46
N PHE A 122 -11.95 -11.68 -5.58
CA PHE A 122 -12.94 -12.75 -5.39
C PHE A 122 -13.51 -12.78 -3.96
N SER A 123 -14.46 -11.88 -3.66
CA SER A 123 -15.58 -12.05 -2.74
C SER A 123 -16.48 -10.81 -2.84
N CYS A 124 -17.45 -10.91 -3.74
CA CYS A 124 -18.70 -10.18 -3.66
C CYS A 124 -19.34 -10.45 -2.28
N ILE A 125 -19.18 -9.51 -1.33
CA ILE A 125 -20.19 -9.30 -0.28
C ILE A 125 -21.09 -8.17 -0.76
N ILE A 126 -21.93 -8.51 -1.74
CA ILE A 126 -23.31 -8.02 -1.79
C ILE A 126 -24.17 -9.25 -2.11
N SER A 127 -24.33 -10.13 -1.12
CA SER A 127 -25.46 -11.05 -1.13
C SER A 127 -26.59 -10.40 -0.35
N ARG A 128 -27.58 -9.93 -1.12
CA ARG A 128 -28.97 -9.60 -0.74
C ARG A 128 -29.17 -8.59 0.39
N CYS A 129 -29.32 -7.33 0.01
CA CYS A 129 -30.45 -6.54 0.49
C CYS A 129 -31.09 -5.80 -0.70
N LEU A 130 -32.40 -6.02 -0.85
CA LEU A 130 -33.25 -5.55 -1.93
C LEU A 130 -33.30 -4.01 -2.00
N HIS A 131 -33.45 -3.53 -3.24
CA HIS A 131 -34.13 -2.31 -3.66
C HIS A 131 -33.78 -0.97 -3.00
N SER A 132 -33.24 -0.07 -3.84
CA SER A 132 -33.40 1.39 -3.80
C SER A 132 -32.97 2.12 -2.51
N VAL A 133 -31.71 2.55 -2.48
CA VAL A 133 -31.37 3.88 -1.94
C VAL A 133 -30.29 4.49 -2.83
N LEU A 134 -30.72 5.44 -3.67
CA LEU A 134 -29.84 6.44 -4.25
C LEU A 134 -29.55 7.45 -3.12
N MET A 135 -28.31 7.53 -2.65
CA MET A 135 -27.83 8.71 -1.91
C MET A 135 -26.45 9.09 -2.43
N LEU A 136 -26.48 10.06 -3.34
CA LEU A 136 -25.37 10.94 -3.68
C LEU A 136 -24.88 11.66 -2.43
N SER A 137 -23.56 11.71 -2.21
CA SER A 137 -22.80 12.97 -2.06
C SER A 137 -21.38 12.72 -1.55
N HIS A 138 -20.45 12.72 -2.51
CA HIS A 138 -19.07 13.26 -2.50
C HIS A 138 -18.10 12.33 -3.25
N ALA A 139 -17.76 12.77 -4.47
CA ALA A 139 -16.54 12.53 -5.23
C ALA A 139 -15.99 11.08 -5.16
N GLY A 140 -16.26 10.23 -6.14
CA GLY A 140 -15.70 10.39 -7.47
C GLY A 140 -14.44 9.54 -7.58
N ILE A 141 -14.46 8.60 -8.52
CA ILE A 141 -13.32 7.81 -9.02
C ILE A 141 -13.11 6.45 -8.33
N VAL A 142 -13.83 5.41 -8.79
CA VAL A 142 -13.25 4.06 -8.84
C VAL A 142 -12.38 4.01 -10.10
N LYS A 143 -11.21 4.68 -10.08
CA LYS A 143 -10.18 4.48 -11.13
C LYS A 143 -9.47 3.20 -10.76
N GLN A 144 -9.87 2.14 -11.44
CA GLN A 144 -9.20 0.86 -11.34
C GLN A 144 -7.77 0.99 -11.89
N LEU A 145 -6.76 0.75 -11.04
CA LEU A 145 -5.35 1.00 -11.38
C LEU A 145 -4.71 -0.12 -12.19
N GLY A 146 -5.47 -1.18 -12.48
CA GLY A 146 -4.98 -2.31 -13.26
C GLY A 146 -4.13 -3.29 -12.45
N ILE A 147 -4.10 -3.18 -11.11
CA ILE A 147 -3.29 -4.04 -10.26
C ILE A 147 -4.12 -5.27 -9.88
N SER A 148 -3.63 -6.45 -10.29
CA SER A 148 -4.27 -7.75 -10.00
C SER A 148 -3.60 -8.50 -8.85
N SER A 149 -2.31 -8.20 -8.59
CA SER A 149 -1.52 -8.86 -7.56
C SER A 149 -0.61 -7.86 -6.84
N VAL A 150 -0.54 -7.98 -5.51
CA VAL A 150 0.30 -7.11 -4.66
C VAL A 150 1.12 -7.98 -3.71
N MET A 151 2.44 -7.80 -3.75
CA MET A 151 3.34 -8.28 -2.72
C MET A 151 3.43 -7.25 -1.59
N VAL A 152 3.18 -7.64 -0.34
CA VAL A 152 3.37 -6.74 0.81
C VAL A 152 4.73 -7.04 1.46
N GLU A 153 5.62 -6.03 1.48
CA GLU A 153 6.93 -6.12 2.13
C GLU A 153 7.03 -5.11 3.28
N GLY A 154 7.37 -5.59 4.47
CA GLY A 154 7.84 -4.73 5.56
C GLY A 154 6.77 -3.88 6.25
N GLY A 155 7.18 -3.29 7.37
CA GLY A 155 6.31 -2.56 8.30
C GLY A 155 5.46 -3.51 9.14
N SER A 156 5.80 -3.68 10.41
CA SER A 156 5.01 -4.52 11.34
C SER A 156 3.54 -4.10 11.36
N ALA A 157 3.25 -2.79 11.36
CA ALA A 157 1.88 -2.27 11.34
C ALA A 157 1.08 -2.72 10.10
N ILE A 158 1.69 -2.70 8.90
CA ILE A 158 1.00 -3.15 7.67
C ILE A 158 0.79 -4.65 7.69
N LEU A 159 1.83 -5.41 8.03
CA LEU A 159 1.73 -6.87 8.10
C LEU A 159 0.66 -7.30 9.11
N THR A 160 0.61 -6.67 10.29
CA THR A 160 -0.44 -6.90 11.28
C THR A 160 -1.82 -6.55 10.73
N SER A 161 -1.99 -5.39 10.11
CA SER A 161 -3.27 -4.98 9.51
C SER A 161 -3.74 -5.95 8.41
N CYS A 162 -2.84 -6.38 7.52
CA CYS A 162 -3.15 -7.41 6.51
C CYS A 162 -3.59 -8.73 7.15
N LEU A 163 -2.90 -9.20 8.19
CA LEU A 163 -3.24 -10.47 8.86
C LEU A 163 -4.56 -10.40 9.65
N GLN A 164 -4.86 -9.25 10.25
CA GLN A 164 -6.14 -9.02 10.93
C GLN A 164 -7.31 -9.07 9.94
N GLU A 165 -7.19 -8.37 8.81
CA GLU A 165 -8.19 -8.43 7.74
C GLU A 165 -8.32 -9.84 7.15
N ALA A 166 -7.22 -10.60 7.06
CA ALA A 166 -7.22 -11.99 6.59
C ALA A 166 -7.99 -12.95 7.51
N THR A 167 -8.10 -12.64 8.80
CA THR A 167 -8.87 -13.45 9.76
C THR A 167 -10.38 -13.38 9.48
N HIS A 168 -10.83 -12.31 8.83
CA HIS A 168 -12.24 -12.08 8.50
C HIS A 168 -12.57 -12.35 7.03
N ARG A 169 -11.58 -12.37 6.11
CA ARG A 169 -11.78 -12.52 4.66
C ARG A 169 -10.56 -13.13 3.95
N HIS A 170 -10.77 -13.81 2.83
CA HIS A 170 -9.70 -14.27 1.92
C HIS A 170 -9.10 -13.11 1.11
N ILE A 171 -8.33 -12.23 1.76
CA ILE A 171 -7.57 -11.15 1.09
C ILE A 171 -6.08 -11.47 0.91
N ILE A 172 -5.59 -12.51 1.58
CA ILE A 172 -4.22 -13.01 1.47
C ILE A 172 -4.27 -14.42 0.90
N ASP A 173 -3.62 -14.64 -0.24
CA ASP A 173 -3.53 -15.94 -0.88
C ASP A 173 -2.29 -16.74 -0.44
N LEU A 174 -1.20 -16.05 -0.09
CA LEU A 174 0.08 -16.66 0.27
C LEU A 174 0.83 -15.81 1.30
N VAL A 175 1.33 -16.46 2.34
CA VAL A 175 2.28 -15.87 3.30
C VAL A 175 3.62 -16.58 3.15
N VAL A 176 4.68 -15.81 2.87
CA VAL A 176 6.05 -16.30 2.79
C VAL A 176 6.84 -15.83 4.01
N VAL A 177 7.21 -16.76 4.88
CA VAL A 177 8.03 -16.47 6.07
C VAL A 177 9.46 -16.95 5.83
N THR A 178 10.43 -16.04 5.92
CA THR A 178 11.85 -16.40 5.87
C THR A 178 12.42 -16.39 7.28
N VAL A 179 12.88 -17.56 7.77
CA VAL A 179 13.53 -17.70 9.07
C VAL A 179 15.04 -17.79 8.87
N ALA A 180 15.79 -16.82 9.39
CA ALA A 180 17.25 -16.89 9.41
C ALA A 180 17.72 -17.62 10.69
N PRO A 181 18.74 -18.48 10.63
CA PRO A 181 19.31 -19.14 11.80
C PRO A 181 20.19 -18.16 12.60
N THR A 182 19.58 -17.12 13.14
CA THR A 182 20.27 -16.05 13.88
C THR A 182 19.46 -15.66 15.10
N PHE A 183 20.12 -15.56 16.25
CA PHE A 183 19.50 -15.06 17.47
C PHE A 183 19.62 -13.53 17.52
N VAL A 184 18.48 -12.85 17.63
CA VAL A 184 18.42 -11.40 17.83
C VAL A 184 18.18 -11.14 19.32
N ARG A 185 19.12 -10.47 19.99
CA ARG A 185 18.97 -10.09 21.40
C ARG A 185 18.30 -8.71 21.49
N HIS A 186 17.24 -8.60 22.29
CA HIS A 186 16.67 -7.29 22.62
C HIS A 186 17.71 -6.48 23.41
N LYS A 187 18.07 -5.29 22.93
CA LYS A 187 18.87 -4.35 23.72
C LYS A 187 17.96 -3.71 24.75
N SER A 188 17.95 -4.24 25.97
CA SER A 188 17.40 -3.53 27.13
C SER A 188 18.33 -2.34 27.40
N GLY A 189 17.89 -1.15 27.03
CA GLY A 189 18.46 0.13 27.44
C GLY A 189 17.63 0.70 28.56
#